data_AF-A0A1N6GWR8-F1
#
_entry.id   AF-A0A1N6GWR8-F1
#
_cell.length_a   1.000
_cell.length_b   1.000
_cell.length_c   1.000
_cell.angle_alpha   90.00
_cell.angle_beta   90.00
_cell.angle_gamma   90.00
#
_symmetry.space_group_name_H-M   'P 1'
#
loop_
_entity.id
_entity.type
_entity.pdbx_description
1 polymer ?
#
loop_
_entity_poly.entity_id
_entity_poly.type
_entity_poly.pdbx_seq_one_letter_code
_entity_poly.pdbx_strand_id
1 'polypeptide(L)' 'MIDCAYCQRPLICDGCQTPYLPPSQEYYEALSRPEIPLHCPNCEQIVVCHWCKTPYDGQGDEVDEESEA' A
#
# COMPACT_ATOMS: atom_id res chain seq x y z
N MET A 1 -4.35 -2.52 -14.93
CA MET A 1 -4.55 -2.83 -13.51
C MET A 1 -3.19 -2.87 -12.86
N ILE A 2 -3.09 -2.50 -11.59
CA ILE A 2 -1.82 -2.52 -10.87
C ILE A 2 -1.72 -3.78 -10.04
N ASP A 3 -0.53 -4.36 -10.01
CA ASP A 3 -0.21 -5.50 -9.17
C ASP A 3 0.36 -5.02 -7.83
N CYS A 4 -0.02 -5.73 -6.78
CA CYS A 4 0.51 -5.53 -5.44
C CYS A 4 2.01 -5.84 -5.43
N ALA A 5 2.83 -4.87 -5.01
CA ALA A 5 4.28 -5.01 -4.89
C ALA A 5 4.74 -6.20 -4.02
N TYR A 6 3.90 -6.65 -3.07
CA TYR A 6 4.24 -7.74 -2.15
C TYR A 6 3.89 -9.14 -2.67
N CYS A 7 2.68 -9.32 -3.22
CA CYS A 7 2.18 -10.64 -3.64
C CYS A 7 2.01 -10.82 -5.15
N GLN A 8 2.33 -9.79 -5.95
CA GLN A 8 2.25 -9.80 -7.42
C GLN A 8 0.85 -10.17 -7.97
N ARG A 9 -0.19 -9.96 -7.16
CA ARG A 9 -1.60 -10.11 -7.55
C ARG A 9 -2.23 -8.76 -7.76
N PRO A 10 -3.36 -8.67 -8.49
CA PRO A 10 -4.17 -7.47 -8.61
C PRO A 10 -4.36 -6.73 -7.29
N LEU A 11 -3.88 -5.49 -7.19
CA LEU A 11 -4.04 -4.69 -5.98
C LEU A 11 -5.50 -4.24 -5.87
N ILE A 12 -6.21 -4.85 -4.93
CA ILE A 12 -7.60 -4.54 -4.59
C ILE A 12 -7.61 -4.05 -3.14
N CYS A 13 -8.26 -2.92 -2.89
CA CYS A 13 -8.40 -2.39 -1.53
C CYS A 13 -9.32 -3.29 -0.69
N ASP A 14 -8.88 -3.72 0.48
CA ASP A 14 -9.69 -4.59 1.35
C ASP A 14 -10.92 -3.87 1.93
N GLY A 15 -10.79 -2.56 2.20
CA GLY A 15 -11.86 -1.76 2.82
C GLY A 15 -13.06 -1.50 1.91
N CYS A 16 -12.85 -1.27 0.62
CA CYS A 16 -13.92 -1.01 -0.34
C CYS A 16 -14.06 -2.05 -1.46
N GLN A 17 -13.19 -3.05 -1.50
CA GLN A 17 -13.15 -4.12 -2.51
C GLN A 17 -13.02 -3.62 -3.97
N THR A 18 -12.58 -2.39 -4.16
CA THR A 18 -12.34 -1.79 -5.48
C THR A 18 -10.88 -1.98 -5.89
N PRO A 19 -10.59 -2.26 -7.18
CA PRO A 19 -9.24 -2.23 -7.72
C PRO A 19 -8.57 -0.88 -7.45
N TYR A 20 -7.33 -0.91 -6.94
CA TYR A 20 -6.57 0.30 -6.73
C TYR A 20 -6.15 0.92 -8.08
N LEU A 21 -6.58 2.16 -8.31
CA LEU A 21 -6.29 2.94 -9.51
C LEU A 21 -5.65 4.26 -9.07
N PRO A 22 -4.32 4.43 -9.20
CA PRO A 22 -3.66 5.63 -8.75
C PRO A 22 -4.16 6.84 -9.57
N PRO A 23 -4.56 7.93 -8.91
CA PRO A 23 -5.10 9.10 -9.59
C PRO A 23 -4.04 9.92 -10.32
N SER A 24 -2.76 9.77 -9.97
CA SER A 24 -1.63 10.47 -10.59
C SER A 24 -0.39 9.57 -10.67
N GLN A 25 0.60 10.03 -11.43
CA GLN A 25 1.89 9.33 -11.56
C GLN A 25 2.64 9.23 -10.22
N GLU A 26 2.51 10.23 -9.34
CA GLU A 26 3.12 10.20 -8.01
C GLU A 26 2.59 9.03 -7.16
N TYR A 27 1.28 8.78 -7.21
CA TYR A 27 0.67 7.63 -6.54
C TYR A 27 1.10 6.29 -7.16
N TYR A 28 1.37 6.28 -8.47
CA TYR A 28 1.92 5.10 -9.13
C TYR A 28 3.34 4.81 -8.66
N GLU A 29 4.18 5.84 -8.55
CA GLU A 29 5.56 5.73 -8.08
C GLU A 29 5.65 5.40 -6.58
N ALA A 30 4.68 5.83 -5.78
CA ALA A 30 4.64 5.51 -4.36
C ALA A 30 4.34 4.02 -4.08
N LEU A 31 3.78 3.26 -5.04
CA LEU A 31 3.60 1.81 -4.89
C LEU A 31 4.91 1.02 -4.79
N SER A 32 6.00 1.55 -5.35
CA SER A 32 7.34 0.98 -5.23
C SER A 32 8.13 1.57 -4.06
N ARG A 33 7.52 2.47 -3.27
CA ARG A 33 8.14 3.14 -2.11
C ARG A 33 7.38 2.75 -0.84
N PRO A 34 7.84 1.73 -0.10
CA PRO A 34 7.11 1.22 1.06
C PRO A 34 7.04 2.23 2.21
N GLU A 35 7.88 3.26 2.21
CA GLU A 35 7.89 4.38 3.16
C GLU A 35 6.78 5.43 2.95
N ILE A 36 6.05 5.37 1.81
CA ILE A 36 5.00 6.34 1.52
C ILE A 36 3.62 5.72 1.79
N PRO A 37 2.83 6.29 2.71
CA PRO A 37 1.45 5.84 2.93
C PRO A 37 0.61 6.07 1.67
N LEU A 38 -0.09 5.03 1.23
CA LEU A 38 -1.04 5.09 0.13
C LEU A 38 -2.46 5.10 0.66
N HIS A 39 -3.23 6.09 0.23
CA HIS A 39 -4.65 6.15 0.46
C HIS A 39 -5.42 5.64 -0.76
N CYS A 40 -6.49 4.90 -0.52
CA CYS A 40 -7.40 4.43 -1.55
C CYS A 40 -8.19 5.65 -2.07
N PRO A 41 -8.15 5.96 -3.38
CA PRO A 41 -8.88 7.11 -3.92
C PRO A 41 -10.41 6.94 -3.87
N ASN A 42 -10.90 5.73 -3.58
CA ASN A 42 -12.33 5.43 -3.52
C ASN A 42 -12.93 5.55 -2.12
N CYS A 43 -12.20 5.13 -1.08
CA CYS A 43 -12.68 5.17 0.32
C CYS A 43 -11.81 6.00 1.26
N GLU A 44 -10.74 6.62 0.75
CA GLU A 44 -9.83 7.54 1.45
C GLU A 44 -9.05 6.92 2.64
N GLN A 45 -9.23 5.63 2.89
CA GLN A 45 -8.51 4.85 3.89
C GLN A 45 -7.16 4.36 3.35
N ILE A 46 -6.25 3.95 4.24
CA ILE A 46 -5.01 3.28 3.85
C ILE A 46 -5.32 2.07 2.96
N VAL A 47 -4.58 1.95 1.86
CA VAL A 47 -4.70 0.81 0.96
C VAL A 47 -4.19 -0.42 1.68
N VAL A 48 -5.06 -1.41 1.87
CA VAL A 48 -4.70 -2.75 2.32
C VAL A 48 -4.96 -3.71 1.18
N CYS A 49 -3.99 -4.54 0.82
CA CYS A 49 -4.20 -5.52 -0.25
C CYS A 49 -5.19 -6.60 0.20
N HIS A 50 -6.28 -6.78 -0.55
CA HIS A 50 -7.29 -7.79 -0.25
C HIS A 50 -6.73 -9.22 -0.17
N TRP A 51 -5.68 -9.52 -0.95
CA TRP A 51 -5.10 -10.86 -1.07
C TRP A 51 -4.13 -11.21 0.06
N CYS A 52 -3.09 -10.39 0.25
CA CYS A 52 -2.03 -10.66 1.23
C CYS A 52 -2.23 -9.90 2.55
N LYS A 53 -3.24 -9.03 2.62
CA LYS A 53 -3.56 -8.19 3.79
C LYS A 53 -2.45 -7.23 4.21
N THR A 54 -1.43 -7.04 3.38
CA THR A 54 -0.36 -6.07 3.64
C THR A 54 -0.91 -4.65 3.50
N PRO A 55 -0.76 -3.80 4.54
CA PRO A 55 -1.07 -2.38 4.46
C PRO A 55 0.03 -1.62 3.70
N TYR A 56 -0.37 -0.55 3.02
CA TYR A 56 0.51 0.46 2.44
C TYR A 56 0.45 1.71 3.32
N ASP A 57 0.81 1.56 4.59
CA ASP A 57 0.74 2.61 5.63
C ASP A 57 2.04 3.43 5.75
N GLY A 58 3.05 3.16 4.91
CA GLY A 58 4.33 3.85 4.97
C GLY A 58 5.29 3.27 6.00
N GLN A 59 4.93 2.18 6.71
CA GLN A 59 5.84 1.43 7.55
C GLN A 59 6.63 0.45 6.68
N GLY A 60 7.48 0.98 5.80
CA GLY A 60 8.41 0.17 5.04
C GLY A 60 9.50 -0.33 5.96
N ASP A 61 9.45 -1.63 6.33
CA ASP A 61 10.47 -2.34 7.12
C ASP A 61 11.20 -1.41 8.09
N GLU A 62 10.45 -0.83 9.03
CA GLU A 62 11.06 -0.33 10.26
C GLU A 62 11.59 -1.58 10.96
N VAL A 63 12.81 -1.97 10.60
CA VAL A 63 13.69 -2.67 11.54
C VAL A 63 13.69 -1.77 12.77
N ASP A 64 12.94 -2.23 13.77
CA ASP A 64 12.98 -1.76 15.14
C ASP A 64 14.47 -1.71 15.52
N GLU A 65 15.13 -0.56 15.35
CA GLU A 65 16.37 -0.28 16.04
C GLU A 65 15.96 -0.08 17.49
N GLU A 66 15.88 -1.23 18.16
CA GLU A 66 15.72 -1.40 19.59
C GLU A 66 16.50 -0.30 20.30
N SER A 67 15.78 0.36 21.20
CA SER A 67 16.36 1.20 22.23
C SER A 67 17.46 0.42 22.96
N GLU A 68 18.73 0.69 22.64
CA GLU A 68 19.85 0.24 23.45
C GLU A 68 20.48 1.41 24.23
N ALA A 69 20.26 1.32 25.55
CA ALA A 69 21.05 1.79 26.70
C ALA A 69 21.08 3.29 27.08
#